data_AF-A0A2D7I8U5-F1
#
_entry.id   AF-A0A2D7I8U5-F1
#
_cell.length_a   1.000
_cell.length_b   1.000
_cell.length_c   1.000
_cell.angle_alpha   90.00
_cell.angle_beta   90.00
_cell.angle_gamma   90.00
#
_symmetry.space_group_name_H-M   'P 1'
#
loop_
_entity.id
_entity.type
_entity.pdbx_description
1 polymer ?
#
loop_
_entity_poly.entity_id
_entity_poly.type
_entity_poly.pdbx_seq_one_letter_code
_entity_poly.pdbx_strand_id
1 'polypeptide(L)'
;MRIIGIDPGSIKTGYGVVDSNGSKTTYVASGVIDAKKDSFNNRLKIIFESLAEIIKEYNPDQMAIETVFVHKNASSALKLGHARAAAICASFESDINIFEYSPREVKLSTVGSGKAEKEQVMEMVKLILSIKQSTLKLDESDALAVAVCHAHSQTVKAKIEAATK
;
A
#
# COMPACT_ATOMS: atom_id res chain seq x y z
N MET A 1 -9.03 6.08 -12.06
CA MET A 1 -8.73 4.79 -11.42
C MET A 1 -8.35 5.07 -9.99
N ARG A 2 -9.11 4.54 -9.04
CA ARG A 2 -8.83 4.64 -7.62
C ARG A 2 -8.05 3.42 -7.15
N ILE A 3 -6.98 3.67 -6.40
CA ILE A 3 -6.04 2.64 -5.95
C ILE A 3 -5.94 2.74 -4.43
N ILE A 4 -6.02 1.60 -3.74
CA ILE A 4 -5.65 1.48 -2.34
C ILE A 4 -4.31 0.76 -2.23
N GLY A 5 -3.31 1.42 -1.64
CA GLY A 5 -2.02 0.84 -1.26
C GLY A 5 -2.04 0.38 0.18
N ILE A 6 -1.44 -0.79 0.44
CA ILE A 6 -1.39 -1.43 1.76
C ILE A 6 0.05 -1.75 2.14
N ASP A 7 0.46 -1.29 3.33
CA ASP A 7 1.66 -1.72 4.02
C ASP A 7 1.26 -2.63 5.21
N PRO A 8 1.26 -3.96 5.01
CA PRO A 8 0.72 -4.89 6.00
C PRO A 8 1.65 -5.04 7.19
N GLY A 9 1.08 -5.03 8.40
CA GLY A 9 1.82 -5.34 9.62
C GLY A 9 0.93 -5.87 10.74
N SER A 10 1.46 -6.84 11.49
CA SER A 10 0.69 -7.54 12.55
C SER A 10 0.35 -6.68 13.78
N ILE A 11 0.89 -5.46 13.86
CA ILE A 11 0.63 -4.50 14.95
C ILE A 11 0.03 -3.22 14.35
N LYS A 12 0.64 -2.73 13.28
CA LYS A 12 0.17 -1.58 12.51
C LYS A 12 0.07 -1.98 11.06
N THR A 13 -1.03 -1.65 10.42
CA THR A 13 -1.19 -1.78 8.97
C THR A 13 -1.50 -0.41 8.41
N GLY A 14 -0.65 0.08 7.52
CA GLY A 14 -0.84 1.35 6.82
C GLY A 14 -1.76 1.16 5.61
N TYR A 15 -2.60 2.16 5.34
CA TYR A 15 -3.34 2.24 4.08
C TYR A 15 -3.21 3.64 3.48
N GLY A 16 -3.25 3.70 2.15
CA GLY A 16 -3.24 4.94 1.39
C GLY A 16 -4.11 4.81 0.15
N VAL A 17 -5.04 5.74 -0.04
CA VAL A 17 -5.93 5.81 -1.20
C VAL A 17 -5.51 6.97 -2.08
N VAL A 18 -5.36 6.69 -3.37
CA VAL A 18 -5.01 7.68 -4.40
C VAL A 18 -5.90 7.51 -5.62
N ASP A 19 -6.15 8.62 -6.32
CA ASP A 19 -6.77 8.61 -7.64
C ASP A 19 -5.67 8.83 -8.69
N SER A 20 -5.70 8.04 -9.77
CA SER A 20 -4.81 8.21 -10.91
C SER A 20 -5.59 8.25 -12.22
N ASN A 21 -5.14 9.13 -13.12
CA ASN A 21 -5.62 9.21 -14.51
C ASN A 21 -4.54 8.76 -15.53
N GLY A 22 -3.49 8.07 -15.06
CA GLY A 22 -2.36 7.61 -15.87
C GLY A 22 -1.27 8.66 -16.10
N SER A 23 -1.55 9.94 -15.88
CA SER A 23 -0.55 11.03 -15.98
C SER A 23 -0.28 11.73 -14.65
N LYS A 24 -1.31 11.84 -13.81
CA LYS A 24 -1.28 12.47 -12.51
C LYS A 24 -1.88 11.52 -11.48
N THR A 25 -1.27 11.51 -10.30
CA THR A 25 -1.77 10.81 -9.12
C THR A 25 -2.09 11.84 -8.04
N THR A 26 -3.23 11.71 -7.39
CA THR A 26 -3.73 12.65 -6.36
C THR A 26 -4.10 11.90 -5.09
N TYR A 27 -3.72 12.47 -3.95
CA TYR A 27 -4.08 11.94 -2.63
C TYR A 27 -5.60 11.99 -2.41
N VAL A 28 -6.14 10.92 -1.82
CA VAL A 28 -7.55 10.83 -1.38
C VAL A 28 -7.63 10.70 0.14
N ALA A 29 -7.00 9.66 0.70
CA ALA A 29 -7.01 9.39 2.13
C ALA A 29 -5.79 8.55 2.53
N SER A 30 -5.38 8.59 3.79
CA SER A 30 -4.42 7.64 4.38
C SER A 30 -4.69 7.46 5.86
N GLY A 31 -4.17 6.39 6.41
CA GLY A 31 -4.26 6.14 7.84
C GLY A 31 -3.51 4.88 8.26
N VAL A 32 -3.60 4.59 9.55
CA VAL A 32 -2.96 3.43 10.16
C VAL A 32 -3.99 2.72 11.04
N ILE A 33 -4.16 1.42 10.78
CA ILE A 33 -4.92 0.52 11.64
C ILE A 33 -3.96 0.05 12.76
N ASP A 34 -4.21 0.48 13.99
CA ASP A 34 -3.41 0.10 15.17
C ASP A 34 -4.11 -1.00 15.97
N ALA A 35 -3.53 -2.20 15.96
CA ALA A 35 -4.01 -3.38 16.66
C ALA A 35 -3.12 -3.75 17.87
N LYS A 36 -2.25 -2.86 18.34
CA LYS A 36 -1.18 -3.18 19.32
C LYS A 36 -1.67 -3.79 20.64
N LYS A 37 -2.84 -3.38 21.13
CA LYS A 37 -3.33 -3.74 22.48
C LYS A 37 -4.02 -5.10 22.55
N ASP A 38 -4.13 -5.80 21.43
CA ASP A 38 -4.93 -7.01 21.32
C ASP A 38 -4.12 -8.32 21.22
N SER A 39 -4.82 -9.44 21.45
CA SER A 39 -4.31 -10.78 21.17
C SER A 39 -4.09 -10.95 19.66
N PHE A 40 -3.15 -11.81 19.25
CA PHE A 40 -2.80 -11.95 17.83
C PHE A 40 -4.02 -12.23 16.92
N ASN A 41 -4.92 -13.12 17.33
CA ASN A 41 -6.13 -13.43 16.56
C ASN A 41 -7.07 -12.21 16.47
N ASN A 42 -7.22 -11.45 17.55
CA ASN A 42 -8.00 -10.21 17.53
C ASN A 42 -7.36 -9.17 16.61
N ARG A 43 -6.02 -9.11 16.51
CA ARG A 43 -5.35 -8.19 15.57
C ARG A 43 -5.69 -8.51 14.12
N LEU A 44 -5.70 -9.79 13.76
CA LEU A 44 -6.11 -10.22 12.43
C LEU A 44 -7.56 -9.82 12.13
N LYS A 45 -8.46 -10.01 13.10
CA LYS A 45 -9.85 -9.57 13.00
C LYS A 45 -9.96 -8.06 12.79
N ILE A 46 -9.27 -7.26 13.61
CA ILE A 46 -9.25 -5.79 13.50
C ILE A 46 -8.76 -5.34 12.13
N ILE A 47 -7.66 -5.92 11.64
CA ILE A 47 -7.11 -5.61 10.30
C ILE A 47 -8.14 -5.93 9.22
N PHE A 48 -8.76 -7.11 9.28
CA PHE A 48 -9.76 -7.55 8.31
C PHE A 48 -10.98 -6.61 8.30
N GLU A 49 -11.62 -6.40 9.45
CA GLU A 49 -12.84 -5.59 9.57
C GLU A 49 -12.57 -4.14 9.19
N SER A 50 -11.47 -3.55 9.68
CA SER A 50 -11.14 -2.15 9.39
C SER A 50 -10.85 -1.93 7.90
N LEU A 51 -10.09 -2.84 7.26
CA LEU A 51 -9.82 -2.72 5.83
C LEU A 51 -11.07 -2.96 4.98
N ALA A 52 -11.96 -3.88 5.38
CA ALA A 52 -13.22 -4.11 4.67
C ALA A 52 -14.09 -2.84 4.70
N GLU A 53 -14.15 -2.15 5.84
CA GLU A 53 -14.84 -0.85 5.96
C GLU A 53 -14.20 0.22 5.07
N ILE A 54 -12.87 0.35 5.08
CA ILE A 54 -12.13 1.30 4.24
C ILE A 54 -12.36 1.01 2.75
N ILE A 55 -12.28 -0.25 2.34
CA ILE A 55 -12.50 -0.67 0.95
C ILE A 55 -13.94 -0.32 0.53
N LYS A 56 -14.92 -0.58 1.40
CA LYS A 56 -16.32 -0.22 1.16
C LYS A 56 -16.54 1.29 1.09
N GLU A 57 -15.87 2.07 1.95
CA GLU A 57 -15.98 3.53 2.02
C GLU A 57 -15.41 4.19 0.75
N TYR A 58 -14.19 3.82 0.36
CA TYR A 58 -13.49 4.46 -0.74
C TYR A 58 -13.76 3.84 -2.11
N ASN A 59 -14.28 2.61 -2.14
CA ASN A 59 -14.58 1.80 -3.33
C ASN A 59 -13.43 1.81 -4.37
N PRO A 60 -12.23 1.31 -4.03
CA PRO A 60 -11.10 1.31 -4.95
C PRO A 60 -11.26 0.30 -6.09
N ASP A 61 -10.75 0.65 -7.28
CA ASP A 61 -10.74 -0.24 -8.44
C ASP A 61 -9.64 -1.32 -8.32
N GLN A 62 -8.54 -0.98 -7.65
CA GLN A 62 -7.34 -1.80 -7.55
C GLN A 62 -6.71 -1.70 -6.16
N MET A 63 -6.23 -2.83 -5.64
CA MET A 63 -5.45 -2.91 -4.41
C MET A 63 -4.00 -3.22 -4.77
N ALA A 64 -3.07 -2.42 -4.24
CA ALA A 64 -1.63 -2.66 -4.31
C ALA A 64 -1.13 -3.02 -2.91
N ILE A 65 -0.38 -4.10 -2.78
CA ILE A 65 0.15 -4.55 -1.48
C ILE A 65 1.65 -4.85 -1.58
N GLU A 66 2.40 -4.48 -0.55
CA GLU A 66 3.82 -4.82 -0.48
C GLU A 66 4.00 -6.35 -0.29
N THR A 67 4.96 -6.94 -1.01
CA THR A 67 5.38 -8.33 -0.79
C THR A 67 6.23 -8.43 0.46
N VAL A 68 6.04 -9.49 1.24
CA VAL A 68 6.82 -9.73 2.46
C VAL A 68 8.13 -10.45 2.12
N PHE A 69 9.26 -9.82 2.43
CA PHE A 69 10.57 -10.48 2.37
C PHE A 69 10.95 -11.09 3.73
N VAL A 70 11.27 -12.39 3.72
CA VAL A 70 11.63 -13.13 4.93
C VAL A 70 13.09 -12.87 5.28
N HIS A 71 13.36 -12.10 6.34
CA HIS A 71 14.71 -12.00 6.89
C HIS A 71 14.74 -12.39 8.37
N LYS A 72 15.59 -13.40 8.65
CA LYS A 72 16.13 -13.82 9.95
C LYS A 72 15.18 -14.49 10.96
N ASN A 73 13.88 -14.21 11.02
CA ASN A 73 12.98 -14.83 12.02
C ASN A 73 11.68 -15.38 11.41
N ALA A 74 11.57 -16.71 11.38
CA ALA A 74 10.41 -17.43 10.84
C ALA A 74 9.09 -17.13 11.59
N SER A 75 9.14 -16.92 12.91
CA SER A 75 7.94 -16.63 13.70
C SER A 75 7.35 -15.26 13.37
N SER A 76 8.21 -14.25 13.23
CA SER A 76 7.78 -12.90 12.84
C SER A 76 7.26 -12.88 11.40
N ALA A 77 7.91 -13.61 10.49
CA ALA A 77 7.47 -13.74 9.11
C ALA A 77 6.10 -14.41 9.00
N LEU A 78 5.83 -15.46 9.79
CA LEU A 78 4.53 -16.12 9.82
C LEU A 78 3.43 -15.18 10.33
N LYS A 79 3.69 -14.43 11.41
CA LYS A 79 2.73 -13.43 11.93
C LYS A 79 2.42 -12.34 10.92
N LEU A 80 3.43 -11.87 10.20
CA LEU A 80 3.28 -10.89 9.12
C LEU A 80 2.49 -11.48 7.94
N GLY A 81 2.76 -12.74 7.57
CA GLY A 81 2.02 -13.46 6.54
C GLY A 81 0.52 -13.56 6.86
N HIS A 82 0.15 -13.88 8.10
CA HIS A 82 -1.26 -13.90 8.51
C HIS A 82 -1.90 -12.50 8.47
N ALA A 83 -1.20 -11.45 8.91
CA ALA A 83 -1.72 -10.08 8.85
C ALA A 83 -1.94 -9.63 7.40
N ARG A 84 -1.00 -9.95 6.51
CA ARG A 84 -1.13 -9.74 5.07
C ARG A 84 -2.32 -10.51 4.48
N ALA A 85 -2.49 -11.78 4.85
CA ALA A 85 -3.62 -12.58 4.40
C ALA A 85 -4.95 -11.96 4.87
N ALA A 86 -5.04 -11.51 6.12
CA ALA A 86 -6.23 -10.81 6.63
C ALA A 86 -6.54 -9.54 5.81
N ALA A 87 -5.52 -8.75 5.45
CA ALA A 87 -5.67 -7.57 4.61
C ALA A 87 -6.15 -7.90 3.18
N ILE A 88 -5.62 -8.96 2.58
CA ILE A 88 -6.06 -9.44 1.25
C ILE A 88 -7.51 -9.94 1.32
N CYS A 89 -7.84 -10.76 2.31
CA CYS A 89 -9.20 -11.29 2.46
C CYS A 89 -10.25 -10.20 2.66
N ALA A 90 -9.88 -9.06 3.27
CA ALA A 90 -10.77 -7.91 3.45
C ALA A 90 -11.32 -7.35 2.12
N SER A 91 -10.63 -7.66 1.01
CA SER A 91 -11.01 -7.21 -0.33
C SER A 91 -11.96 -8.17 -1.07
N PHE A 92 -12.18 -9.40 -0.57
CA PHE A 92 -12.87 -10.46 -1.31
C PHE A 92 -14.36 -10.22 -1.54
N GLU A 93 -15.01 -9.38 -0.73
CA GLU A 93 -16.40 -8.97 -0.95
C GLU A 93 -16.54 -7.84 -1.98
N SER A 94 -15.42 -7.31 -2.49
CA SER A 94 -15.36 -6.28 -3.51
C SER A 94 -14.75 -6.81 -4.80
N ASP A 95 -15.18 -6.30 -5.96
CA ASP A 95 -14.63 -6.68 -7.27
C ASP A 95 -13.33 -5.90 -7.56
N ILE A 96 -12.30 -6.15 -6.74
CA ILE A 96 -11.05 -5.41 -6.75
C ILE A 96 -9.87 -6.30 -7.17
N ASN A 97 -9.09 -5.81 -8.13
CA ASN A 97 -7.89 -6.51 -8.59
C ASN A 97 -6.71 -6.24 -7.66
N ILE A 98 -6.03 -7.30 -7.23
CA ILE A 98 -4.91 -7.24 -6.29
C ILE A 98 -3.59 -7.36 -7.04
N PHE A 99 -2.66 -6.46 -6.72
CA PHE A 99 -1.32 -6.41 -7.30
C PHE A 99 -0.26 -6.35 -6.21
N GLU A 100 0.87 -7.01 -6.45
CA GLU A 100 1.93 -7.12 -5.47
C GLU A 100 3.21 -6.41 -5.93
N TYR A 101 3.88 -5.73 -5.01
CA TYR A 101 5.12 -5.00 -5.28
C TYR A 101 6.17 -5.29 -4.22
N SER A 102 7.41 -5.54 -4.65
CA SER A 102 8.52 -5.66 -3.72
C SER A 102 8.93 -4.31 -3.12
N PRO A 103 9.52 -4.28 -1.91
CA PRO A 103 10.04 -3.05 -1.32
C PRO A 103 11.03 -2.33 -2.26
N ARG A 104 11.76 -3.10 -3.08
CA ARG A 104 12.68 -2.57 -4.07
C ARG A 104 11.95 -1.86 -5.22
N GLU A 105 10.85 -2.43 -5.72
CA GLU A 105 10.02 -1.81 -6.77
C GLU A 105 9.35 -0.53 -6.26
N VAL A 106 8.83 -0.55 -5.03
CA VAL A 106 8.24 0.64 -4.39
C VAL A 106 9.27 1.76 -4.31
N LYS A 107 10.46 1.49 -3.77
CA LYS A 107 11.56 2.47 -3.68
C LYS A 107 12.03 2.96 -5.04
N LEU A 108 12.18 2.06 -6.02
CA LEU A 108 12.62 2.41 -7.37
C LEU A 108 11.59 3.30 -8.08
N SER A 109 10.31 2.97 -8.00
CA SER A 109 9.23 3.72 -8.67
C SER A 109 8.95 5.09 -8.03
N THR A 110 9.27 5.26 -6.76
CA THR A 110 9.00 6.49 -5.99
C THR A 110 10.19 7.44 -5.98
N VAL A 111 11.41 6.92 -5.75
CA VAL A 111 12.62 7.72 -5.53
C VAL A 111 13.62 7.58 -6.70
N GLY A 112 13.45 6.60 -7.58
CA GLY A 112 14.42 6.28 -8.65
C GLY A 112 15.57 5.39 -8.19
N SER A 113 15.57 4.92 -6.94
CA SER A 113 16.59 4.01 -6.41
C SER A 113 15.98 2.96 -5.50
N GLY A 114 16.21 1.67 -5.82
CA GLY A 114 15.75 0.55 -4.99
C GLY A 114 16.45 0.45 -3.62
N LYS A 115 17.47 1.27 -3.36
CA LYS A 115 18.20 1.34 -2.09
C LYS A 115 17.83 2.59 -1.26
N ALA A 116 16.78 3.33 -1.65
CA ALA A 116 16.38 4.53 -0.93
C ALA A 116 16.01 4.25 0.53
N GLU A 117 16.31 5.21 1.40
CA GLU A 117 15.90 5.20 2.80
C GLU A 117 14.41 5.57 2.94
N LYS A 118 13.77 5.15 4.03
CA LYS A 118 12.32 5.35 4.21
C LYS A 118 11.94 6.83 4.23
N GLU A 119 12.79 7.68 4.80
CA GLU A 119 12.58 9.12 4.83
C GLU A 119 12.57 9.74 3.42
N GLN A 120 13.40 9.22 2.51
CA GLN A 120 13.43 9.68 1.11
C GLN A 120 12.15 9.28 0.38
N VAL A 121 11.63 8.09 0.65
CA VAL A 121 10.33 7.63 0.11
C VAL A 121 9.22 8.55 0.61
N MET A 122 9.18 8.83 1.91
CA MET A 122 8.17 9.71 2.51
C MET A 122 8.18 11.13 1.89
N GLU A 123 9.34 11.76 1.76
CA GLU A 123 9.44 13.09 1.15
C GLU A 123 9.03 13.08 -0.32
N MET A 124 9.40 12.05 -1.08
CA MET A 124 8.96 11.88 -2.47
C MET A 124 7.45 11.66 -2.59
N VAL A 125 6.83 10.86 -1.71
CA VAL A 125 5.38 10.67 -1.65
C VAL A 125 4.68 12.01 -1.41
N LYS A 126 5.17 12.83 -0.48
CA LYS A 126 4.62 14.17 -0.22
C LYS A 126 4.67 15.04 -1.47
N LEU A 127 5.79 15.02 -2.20
CA LEU A 127 5.96 15.79 -3.43
C LEU A 127 5.02 15.31 -4.54
N ILE A 128 5.00 14.00 -4.82
CA ILE A 128 4.18 13.39 -5.87
C ILE A 128 2.69 13.67 -5.63
N LEU A 129 2.25 13.53 -4.37
CA LEU A 129 0.85 13.66 -3.98
C LEU A 129 0.46 15.08 -3.54
N SER A 130 1.39 16.03 -3.55
CA SER A 130 1.20 17.40 -3.08
C SER A 130 0.68 17.50 -1.63
N ILE A 131 1.14 16.60 -0.75
CA ILE A 131 0.77 16.57 0.68
C ILE A 131 1.60 17.59 1.45
N LYS A 132 0.95 18.42 2.28
CA LYS A 132 1.63 19.44 3.10
C LYS A 132 2.45 18.79 4.22
N GLN A 133 3.64 19.36 4.46
CA GLN A 133 4.79 18.72 5.13
C GLN A 133 4.56 18.16 6.55
N SER A 134 3.54 18.62 7.29
CA SER A 134 3.38 18.38 8.73
C SER A 134 2.49 17.22 9.14
N THR A 135 1.87 16.47 8.22
CA THR A 135 0.74 15.57 8.58
C THR A 135 0.97 14.07 8.36
N LEU A 136 1.95 13.67 7.54
CA LEU A 136 2.08 12.28 7.12
C LEU A 136 2.98 11.46 8.06
N LYS A 137 2.44 10.38 8.63
CA LYS A 137 3.20 9.40 9.41
C LYS A 137 3.95 8.43 8.48
N LEU A 138 5.00 7.79 9.00
CA LEU A 138 5.83 6.86 8.23
C LEU A 138 5.02 5.68 7.67
N ASP A 139 4.21 5.03 8.51
CA ASP A 139 3.37 3.88 8.12
C ASP A 139 2.34 4.26 7.03
N GLU A 140 1.84 5.51 7.04
CA GLU A 140 0.95 6.03 5.99
C GLU A 140 1.71 6.29 4.68
N SER A 141 2.93 6.80 4.80
CA SER A 141 3.78 7.10 3.64
C SER A 141 4.22 5.84 2.89
N ASP A 142 4.49 4.75 3.61
CA ASP A 142 4.85 3.46 3.00
C ASP A 142 3.66 2.90 2.20
N ALA A 143 2.44 2.94 2.76
CA ALA A 143 1.23 2.51 2.06
C ALA A 143 0.89 3.38 0.84
N LEU A 144 1.04 4.71 0.94
CA LEU A 144 0.88 5.63 -0.20
C LEU A 144 1.94 5.39 -1.27
N ALA A 145 3.19 5.06 -0.89
CA ALA A 145 4.24 4.72 -1.84
C ALA A 145 3.89 3.45 -2.63
N VAL A 146 3.28 2.45 -2.00
CA VAL A 146 2.78 1.24 -2.68
C VAL A 146 1.69 1.61 -3.70
N ALA A 147 0.75 2.49 -3.35
CA ALA A 147 -0.27 2.95 -4.28
C ALA A 147 0.30 3.74 -5.48
N VAL A 148 1.28 4.62 -5.22
CA VAL A 148 1.99 5.38 -6.26
C VAL A 148 2.80 4.46 -7.17
N CYS A 149 3.49 3.46 -6.60
CA CYS A 149 4.23 2.44 -7.34
C CYS A 149 3.31 1.72 -8.33
N HIS A 150 2.11 1.35 -7.89
CA HIS A 150 1.12 0.73 -8.75
C HIS A 150 0.68 1.66 -9.88
N ALA A 151 0.31 2.91 -9.56
CA ALA A 151 -0.09 3.89 -10.56
C ALA A 151 0.98 4.08 -11.66
N HIS A 152 2.25 4.24 -11.27
CA HIS A 152 3.36 4.36 -12.23
C HIS A 152 3.53 3.10 -13.08
N SER A 153 3.44 1.93 -12.46
CA SER A 153 3.58 0.65 -13.16
C SER A 153 2.51 0.45 -14.22
N GLN A 154 1.26 0.81 -13.92
CA GLN A 154 0.14 0.72 -14.87
C GLN A 154 0.31 1.68 -16.05
N THR A 155 0.77 2.91 -15.79
CA THR A 155 1.10 3.87 -16.87
C THR A 155 2.19 3.34 -17.79
N VAL A 156 3.25 2.74 -17.25
CA VAL A 156 4.35 2.17 -18.04
C VAL A 156 3.85 1.01 -18.91
N LYS A 157 3.08 0.07 -18.34
CA LYS A 157 2.49 -1.05 -19.08
C LYS A 157 1.63 -0.56 -20.24
N ALA A 158 0.71 0.38 -19.99
CA ALA A 158 -0.16 0.93 -21.02
C ALA A 158 0.62 1.58 -22.18
N LYS A 159 1.72 2.29 -21.89
CA LYS A 159 2.58 2.89 -22.91
C LYS A 159 3.33 1.85 -23.74
N ILE A 160 3.84 0.79 -23.11
CA ILE A 160 4.52 -0.31 -23.82
C ILE A 160 3.53 -1.03 -24.74
N GLU A 161 2.33 -1.34 -24.26
CA GLU A 161 1.28 -1.97 -25.06
C GLU A 161 0.87 -1.11 -26.27
N ALA A 162 0.77 0.21 -26.08
CA ALA A 162 0.47 1.14 -27.17
C ALA A 162 1.60 1.25 -28.21
N ALA A 163 2.87 1.11 -27.80
CA ALA A 163 4.02 1.18 -28.69
C ALA A 163 4.30 -0.14 -29.44
N THR A 164 3.72 -1.25 -28.99
CA THR A 164 3.91 -2.59 -29.58
C THR A 164 2.75 -2.98 -30.52
N LYS A 165 1.75 -2.11 -30.68
CA LYS A 165 0.66 -2.21 -31.67
C LYS A 165 0.95 -1.30 -32.86
#